data_AF-Q2Y8D0-F1
#
_entry.id   AF-Q2Y8D0-F1
#
_cell.length_a   1.000
_cell.length_b   1.000
_cell.length_c   1.000
_cell.angle_alpha   90.00
_cell.angle_beta   90.00
_cell.angle_gamma   90.00
#
_symmetry.space_group_name_H-M   'P 1'
#
loop_
_entity.id
_entity.type
_entity.pdbx_description
1 polymer ?
#
loop_
_entity_poly.entity_id
_entity_poly.type
_entity_poly.pdbx_seq_one_letter_code
_entity_poly.pdbx_strand_id
1 'polypeptide(L)'
;MVDNYTRESLAIEVGQSLKGEDVVKTLNHIATRRGLPSIIKVDNGSEFISRVMDKWAYERGIELDFSRPGKPTDNARVESFNGRFRQECLNAHWFLSLEDARRKIDEWRQYYNEMRPHSALQWATPAEFARRARENALPDRPTEPEFSTLDRGAFNRSVQHLLILDL
;
A
#
# COMPACT_ATOMS: atom_id res chain seq x y z
N MET A 1 0.42 1.90 -5.28
CA MET A 1 0.78 1.66 -3.86
C MET A 1 -0.41 1.08 -3.12
N VAL A 2 -0.40 -0.22 -2.82
CA VAL A 2 -1.53 -0.93 -2.19
C VAL A 2 -1.12 -1.63 -0.90
N ASP A 3 -1.87 -1.43 0.18
CA ASP A 3 -1.68 -2.14 1.44
C ASP A 3 -2.17 -3.59 1.33
N ASN A 4 -1.29 -4.54 1.65
CA ASN A 4 -1.55 -5.95 1.39
C ASN A 4 -2.56 -6.57 2.36
N TYR A 5 -2.73 -5.99 3.54
CA TYR A 5 -3.62 -6.49 4.58
C TYR A 5 -5.03 -5.92 4.41
N THR A 6 -5.14 -4.60 4.37
CA THR A 6 -6.40 -3.85 4.28
C THR A 6 -6.96 -3.73 2.87
N ARG A 7 -6.12 -3.99 1.86
CA ARG A 7 -6.39 -3.75 0.44
C ARG A 7 -6.54 -2.29 0.06
N GLU A 8 -6.23 -1.34 0.94
CA GLU A 8 -6.33 0.08 0.60
C GLU A 8 -5.32 0.47 -0.48
N SER A 9 -5.80 1.18 -1.51
CA SER A 9 -4.93 1.87 -2.47
C SER A 9 -4.46 3.20 -1.85
N LEU A 10 -3.23 3.19 -1.35
CA LEU A 10 -2.63 4.29 -0.59
C LEU A 10 -2.23 5.46 -1.50
N ALA A 11 -1.72 5.16 -2.69
CA ALA A 11 -1.35 6.14 -3.70
C ALA A 11 -1.30 5.50 -5.09
N ILE A 12 -1.56 6.31 -6.11
CA ILE A 12 -1.32 5.99 -7.53
C ILE A 12 -0.67 7.23 -8.13
N GLU A 13 0.63 7.14 -8.43
CA GLU A 13 1.36 8.26 -9.02
C GLU A 13 1.14 8.35 -10.52
N VAL A 14 1.02 9.58 -11.01
CA VAL A 14 0.77 9.87 -12.43
C VAL A 14 1.88 10.77 -12.96
N GLY A 15 2.64 10.22 -13.91
CA GLY A 15 3.74 10.88 -14.59
C GLY A 15 4.04 10.21 -15.92
N GLN A 16 4.89 10.83 -16.73
CA GLN A 16 5.29 10.29 -18.04
C GLN A 16 6.45 9.29 -17.94
N SER A 17 7.32 9.46 -16.95
CA SER A 17 8.46 8.57 -16.68
C SER A 17 8.79 8.68 -15.20
N LEU A 18 8.22 7.79 -14.41
CA LEU A 18 8.45 7.75 -12.97
C LEU A 18 9.83 7.15 -12.68
N LYS A 19 10.51 7.72 -11.68
CA LYS A 19 11.83 7.26 -11.23
C LYS A 19 11.79 6.83 -9.76
N GLY A 20 12.88 6.24 -9.29
CA GLY A 20 13.02 5.87 -7.88
C GLY A 20 12.83 7.03 -6.91
N GLU A 21 13.19 8.26 -7.31
CA GLU A 21 12.95 9.47 -6.53
C GLU A 21 11.45 9.74 -6.32
N ASP A 22 10.62 9.52 -7.35
CA ASP A 22 9.17 9.69 -7.27
C ASP A 22 8.53 8.66 -6.35
N VAL A 23 9.04 7.41 -6.41
CA VAL A 23 8.64 6.33 -5.50
C VAL A 23 8.95 6.71 -4.05
N VAL A 24 10.18 7.14 -3.77
CA VAL A 24 10.60 7.56 -2.43
C VAL A 24 9.79 8.76 -1.93
N LYS A 25 9.51 9.74 -2.79
CA LYS A 25 8.66 10.88 -2.43
C LYS A 25 7.26 10.43 -1.99
N THR A 26 6.67 9.51 -2.74
CA THR A 26 5.34 8.96 -2.45
C THR A 26 5.33 8.14 -1.17
N LEU A 27 6.35 7.31 -0.96
CA LEU A 27 6.56 6.56 0.28
C LEU A 27 6.66 7.48 1.50
N ASN A 28 7.46 8.54 1.41
CA ASN A 28 7.57 9.54 2.48
C ASN A 28 6.21 10.18 2.78
N HIS A 29 5.44 10.54 1.75
CA HIS A 29 4.11 11.10 1.93
C HIS A 29 3.15 10.12 2.64
N ILE A 30 3.15 8.84 2.27
CA ILE A 30 2.36 7.82 2.96
C ILE A 30 2.83 7.66 4.42
N ALA A 31 4.13 7.64 4.64
CA ALA A 31 4.73 7.47 5.96
C ALA A 31 4.32 8.59 6.94
N THR A 32 4.10 9.82 6.47
CA THR A 32 3.60 10.91 7.33
C THR A 32 2.24 10.61 7.97
N ARG A 33 1.42 9.78 7.34
CA ARG A 33 0.06 9.44 7.81
C ARG A 33 -0.03 8.09 8.50
N ARG A 34 0.85 7.15 8.16
CA ARG A 34 0.75 5.75 8.60
C ARG A 34 1.97 5.21 9.34
N GLY A 35 3.05 5.98 9.39
CA GLY A 35 4.35 5.51 9.84
C GLY A 35 5.08 4.67 8.80
N LEU A 36 6.30 4.26 9.13
CA LEU A 36 7.13 3.44 8.27
C LEU A 36 6.80 1.97 8.45
N PRO A 37 6.67 1.21 7.35
CA PRO A 37 6.38 -0.21 7.40
C PRO A 37 7.71 -1.03 7.43
N SER A 38 7.73 -2.28 7.90
CA SER A 38 8.97 -3.09 8.06
C SER A 38 9.58 -3.76 6.81
N ILE A 39 8.81 -4.48 5.99
CA ILE A 39 9.18 -5.14 4.71
C ILE A 39 8.41 -4.72 3.41
N ILE A 40 8.92 -3.84 2.52
CA ILE A 40 8.25 -3.48 1.24
C ILE A 40 8.30 -4.61 0.22
N LYS A 41 7.14 -5.06 -0.30
CA LYS A 41 7.10 -5.97 -1.44
C LYS A 41 7.27 -5.19 -2.73
N VAL A 42 8.29 -5.49 -3.51
CA VAL A 42 8.61 -4.77 -4.75
C VAL A 42 8.69 -5.75 -5.90
N ASP A 43 8.27 -5.31 -7.08
CA ASP A 43 8.59 -6.03 -8.31
C ASP A 43 9.98 -5.63 -8.81
N ASN A 44 10.37 -6.14 -9.97
CA ASN A 44 11.68 -5.90 -10.55
C ASN A 44 11.71 -4.69 -11.51
N GLY A 45 10.76 -3.76 -11.36
CA GLY A 45 10.74 -2.48 -12.07
C GLY A 45 11.99 -1.63 -11.78
N SER A 46 12.46 -0.89 -12.79
CA SER A 46 13.71 -0.13 -12.73
C SER A 46 13.70 0.99 -11.68
N GLU A 47 12.51 1.51 -11.38
CA GLU A 47 12.24 2.51 -10.35
C GLU A 47 12.39 1.93 -8.95
N PHE A 48 12.15 0.63 -8.76
CA PHE A 48 12.31 -0.07 -7.47
C PHE A 48 13.72 -0.63 -7.29
N ILE A 49 14.36 -1.11 -8.36
CA ILE A 49 15.78 -1.51 -8.37
C ILE A 49 16.68 -0.27 -8.55
N SER A 50 16.37 0.82 -7.85
CA SER A 50 17.11 2.06 -7.94
C SER A 50 17.96 2.28 -6.69
N ARG A 51 19.17 2.84 -6.87
CA ARG A 51 20.07 3.17 -5.74
C ARG A 51 19.42 4.12 -4.72
N VAL A 52 18.50 4.96 -5.17
CA VAL A 52 17.75 5.89 -4.31
C VAL A 52 16.77 5.13 -3.43
N MET A 53 16.07 4.13 -3.98
CA MET A 53 15.15 3.28 -3.23
C MET A 53 15.91 2.41 -2.21
N ASP A 54 16.99 1.74 -2.64
CA ASP A 54 17.84 0.92 -1.75
C ASP A 54 18.38 1.74 -0.57
N LYS A 55 18.92 2.93 -0.85
CA LYS A 55 19.45 3.83 0.19
C LYS A 55 18.34 4.27 1.14
N TRP A 56 17.18 4.68 0.61
CA TRP A 56 16.05 5.14 1.41
C TRP A 56 15.56 4.05 2.37
N ALA A 57 15.48 2.80 1.89
CA ALA A 57 15.05 1.65 2.68
C ALA A 57 16.07 1.31 3.77
N TYR A 58 17.35 1.25 3.41
CA TYR A 58 18.46 1.00 4.35
C TYR A 58 18.48 2.02 5.50
N GLU A 59 18.42 3.32 5.18
CA GLU A 59 18.43 4.39 6.19
C GLU A 59 17.25 4.35 7.16
N ARG A 60 16.16 3.69 6.78
CA ARG A 60 14.92 3.57 7.55
C ARG A 60 14.71 2.21 8.19
N GLY A 61 15.66 1.28 8.01
CA GLY A 61 15.55 -0.09 8.51
C GLY A 61 14.39 -0.87 7.87
N ILE A 62 14.11 -0.59 6.59
CA ILE A 62 13.04 -1.22 5.82
C ILE A 62 13.66 -2.30 4.94
N GLU A 63 13.14 -3.51 5.01
CA GLU A 63 13.49 -4.62 4.12
C GLU A 63 12.76 -4.49 2.79
N LEU A 64 13.45 -4.72 1.66
CA LEU A 64 12.82 -4.79 0.34
C LEU A 64 12.72 -6.27 -0.08
N ASP A 65 11.50 -6.79 -0.16
CA ASP A 65 11.17 -8.16 -0.57
C ASP A 65 10.82 -8.18 -2.06
N PHE A 66 11.83 -8.46 -2.88
CA PHE A 66 11.70 -8.53 -4.34
C PHE A 66 11.01 -9.83 -4.78
N SER A 67 10.03 -9.68 -5.68
CA SER A 67 9.40 -10.82 -6.34
C SER A 67 10.42 -11.73 -7.02
N ARG A 68 10.27 -13.05 -6.87
CA ARG A 68 11.22 -14.01 -7.45
C ARG A 68 11.00 -14.17 -8.96
N PRO A 69 12.07 -14.25 -9.77
CA PRO A 69 11.95 -14.54 -11.19
C PRO A 69 11.15 -15.83 -11.45
N GLY A 70 10.17 -15.76 -12.35
CA GLY A 70 9.35 -16.92 -12.72
C GLY A 70 8.33 -17.37 -11.65
N LYS A 71 7.99 -16.52 -10.67
CA LYS A 71 6.95 -16.79 -9.66
C LYS A 71 5.81 -15.77 -9.71
N PRO A 72 4.85 -15.91 -10.65
CA PRO A 72 3.71 -15.00 -10.79
C PRO A 72 2.88 -14.84 -9.51
N THR A 73 2.85 -15.88 -8.67
CA THR A 73 2.11 -15.86 -7.40
C THR A 73 2.60 -14.81 -6.42
N ASP A 74 3.86 -14.38 -6.51
CA ASP A 74 4.43 -13.39 -5.60
C ASP A 74 3.76 -12.01 -5.80
N ASN A 75 3.24 -11.73 -7.01
CA ASN A 75 2.62 -10.47 -7.40
C ASN A 75 1.10 -10.55 -7.61
N ALA A 76 0.46 -11.70 -7.39
CA ALA A 76 -0.95 -11.92 -7.71
C ALA A 76 -1.92 -10.86 -7.14
N ARG A 77 -1.61 -10.27 -5.98
CA ARG A 77 -2.42 -9.21 -5.37
C ARG A 77 -2.34 -7.90 -6.12
N VAL A 78 -1.14 -7.46 -6.52
CA VAL A 78 -1.00 -6.25 -7.32
C VAL A 78 -1.53 -6.47 -8.72
N GLU A 79 -1.30 -7.63 -9.32
CA GLU A 79 -1.79 -7.93 -10.66
C GLU A 79 -3.32 -7.86 -10.72
N SER A 80 -4.00 -8.40 -9.70
CA SER A 80 -5.46 -8.29 -9.57
C SER A 80 -5.93 -6.84 -9.40
N PHE A 81 -5.22 -6.03 -8.60
CA PHE A 81 -5.50 -4.61 -8.47
C PHE A 81 -5.29 -3.86 -9.80
N ASN A 82 -4.20 -4.13 -10.51
CA ASN A 82 -3.81 -3.49 -11.75
C ASN A 82 -4.78 -3.81 -12.88
N GLY A 83 -5.17 -5.08 -13.02
CA GLY A 83 -6.16 -5.48 -14.02
C GLY A 83 -7.49 -4.76 -13.81
N ARG A 84 -7.88 -4.59 -12.55
CA ARG A 84 -9.09 -3.87 -12.17
C ARG A 84 -8.99 -2.37 -12.40
N PHE A 85 -7.89 -1.74 -11.98
CA PHE A 85 -7.64 -0.33 -12.24
C PHE A 85 -7.65 -0.03 -13.74
N ARG A 86 -7.02 -0.88 -14.55
CA ARG A 86 -7.04 -0.77 -16.00
C ARG A 86 -8.45 -0.87 -16.56
N GLN A 87 -9.22 -1.86 -16.14
CA GLN A 87 -10.58 -2.09 -16.63
C GLN A 87 -11.57 -0.98 -16.21
N GLU A 88 -11.57 -0.62 -14.93
CA GLU A 88 -12.57 0.27 -14.33
C GLU A 88 -12.20 1.76 -14.45
N CYS A 89 -10.91 2.11 -14.58
CA CYS A 89 -10.46 3.49 -14.69
C CYS A 89 -9.87 3.78 -16.07
N LEU A 90 -8.73 3.17 -16.40
CA LEU A 90 -7.94 3.58 -17.58
C LEU A 90 -8.69 3.36 -18.90
N ASN A 91 -9.38 2.24 -19.03
CA ASN A 91 -10.14 1.91 -20.23
C ASN A 91 -11.51 2.62 -20.28
N ALA A 92 -11.99 3.13 -19.14
CA ALA A 92 -13.30 3.76 -19.03
C ALA A 92 -13.25 5.29 -19.26
N HIS A 93 -12.04 5.89 -19.31
CA HIS A 93 -11.88 7.34 -19.38
C HIS A 93 -10.90 7.75 -20.47
N TRP A 94 -11.22 8.85 -21.16
CA TRP A 94 -10.22 9.61 -21.91
C TRP A 94 -9.49 10.56 -20.98
N PHE A 95 -8.17 10.70 -21.15
CA PHE A 95 -7.34 11.62 -20.39
C PHE A 95 -6.91 12.77 -21.28
N LEU A 96 -7.33 13.99 -20.93
CA LEU A 96 -7.07 15.18 -21.74
C LEU A 96 -5.73 15.85 -21.40
N SER A 97 -5.22 15.61 -20.20
CA SER A 97 -3.94 16.10 -19.70
C SER A 97 -3.45 15.25 -18.53
N LEU A 98 -2.20 15.45 -18.10
CA LEU A 98 -1.69 14.82 -16.86
C LEU A 98 -2.46 15.26 -15.62
N GLU A 99 -2.95 16.50 -15.59
CA GLU A 99 -3.77 17.00 -14.48
C GLU A 99 -5.14 16.32 -14.45
N ASP A 100 -5.78 16.19 -15.60
CA ASP A 100 -7.04 15.46 -15.73
C ASP A 100 -6.89 13.97 -15.37
N ALA A 101 -5.76 13.35 -15.76
CA ALA A 101 -5.41 12.00 -15.36
C ALA A 101 -5.24 11.87 -13.84
N ARG A 102 -4.48 12.76 -13.19
CA ARG A 102 -4.33 12.78 -11.73
C ARG A 102 -5.67 12.84 -11.02
N ARG A 103 -6.54 13.74 -11.46
CA ARG A 103 -7.87 13.92 -10.87
C ARG A 103 -8.73 12.66 -11.00
N LYS A 104 -8.89 12.13 -12.22
CA LYS A 104 -9.72 10.93 -12.48
C LYS A 104 -9.19 9.68 -11.79
N ILE A 105 -7.87 9.52 -11.74
CA ILE A 105 -7.23 8.37 -11.07
C ILE A 105 -7.41 8.48 -9.55
N ASP A 106 -7.30 9.68 -8.97
CA ASP A 106 -7.56 9.86 -7.54
C ASP A 106 -9.05 9.69 -7.20
N GLU A 107 -9.97 10.19 -8.04
CA GLU A 107 -11.41 9.93 -7.91
C GLU A 107 -11.70 8.41 -7.91
N TRP A 108 -11.10 7.66 -8.84
CA TRP A 108 -11.23 6.20 -8.88
C TRP A 108 -10.61 5.54 -7.65
N ARG A 109 -9.45 6.00 -7.19
CA ARG A 109 -8.79 5.49 -5.97
C ARG A 109 -9.67 5.67 -4.73
N GLN A 110 -10.29 6.84 -4.59
CA GLN A 110 -11.23 7.13 -3.51
C GLN A 110 -12.45 6.22 -3.59
N TYR A 111 -13.06 6.07 -4.78
CA TYR A 111 -14.15 5.13 -5.01
C TYR A 111 -13.77 3.68 -4.63
N TYR A 112 -12.60 3.22 -5.06
CA TYR A 112 -12.08 1.89 -4.76
C TYR A 112 -11.94 1.66 -3.25
N ASN A 113 -11.45 2.65 -2.50
CA ASN A 113 -11.25 2.51 -1.05
C ASN A 113 -12.56 2.63 -0.26
N GLU A 114 -13.43 3.55 -0.64
CA GLU A 114 -14.55 3.98 0.20
C GLU A 114 -15.88 3.31 -0.15
N MET A 115 -16.09 2.94 -1.41
CA MET A 115 -17.42 2.51 -1.90
C MET A 115 -17.42 1.09 -2.43
N ARG A 116 -16.28 0.59 -2.87
CA ARG A 116 -16.19 -0.68 -3.57
C ARG A 116 -16.08 -1.84 -2.57
N PRO A 117 -17.03 -2.81 -2.55
CA PRO A 117 -16.93 -3.96 -1.65
C PRO A 117 -15.99 -5.03 -2.21
N HIS A 118 -15.27 -5.72 -1.32
CA HIS A 118 -14.31 -6.77 -1.66
C HIS A 118 -14.72 -8.10 -1.02
N SER A 119 -14.93 -9.14 -1.81
CA SER A 119 -15.28 -10.48 -1.31
C SER A 119 -14.22 -11.03 -0.33
N ALA A 120 -12.94 -10.76 -0.60
CA ALA A 120 -11.83 -11.11 0.30
C ALA A 120 -11.87 -10.39 1.66
N LEU A 121 -12.67 -9.32 1.78
CA LEU A 121 -12.90 -8.54 2.99
C LEU A 121 -14.32 -8.75 3.54
N GLN A 122 -14.94 -9.91 3.27
CA GLN A 122 -16.32 -10.20 3.67
C GLN A 122 -17.32 -9.14 3.16
N TRP A 123 -17.09 -8.65 1.94
CA TRP A 123 -17.86 -7.59 1.29
C TRP A 123 -17.79 -6.21 1.95
N ALA A 124 -16.86 -5.99 2.88
CA ALA A 124 -16.50 -4.65 3.33
C ALA A 124 -15.69 -3.90 2.26
N THR A 125 -15.71 -2.58 2.31
CA THR A 125 -14.77 -1.74 1.54
C THR A 125 -13.38 -1.76 2.19
N PRO A 126 -12.30 -1.48 1.43
CA PRO A 126 -10.96 -1.38 2.01
C PRO A 126 -10.87 -0.41 3.20
N ALA A 127 -11.51 0.76 3.09
CA ALA A 127 -11.52 1.77 4.15
C ALA A 127 -12.27 1.29 5.41
N GLU A 128 -13.43 0.64 5.23
CA GLU A 128 -14.19 0.05 6.33
C GLU A 128 -13.39 -1.03 7.06
N PHE A 129 -12.77 -1.93 6.31
CA PHE A 129 -11.96 -3.00 6.88
C PHE A 129 -10.75 -2.43 7.61
N ALA A 130 -10.06 -1.44 7.04
CA ALA A 130 -8.94 -0.78 7.67
C ALA A 130 -9.32 -0.09 8.99
N ARG A 131 -10.51 0.55 9.03
CA ARG A 131 -11.04 1.15 10.25
C ARG A 131 -11.29 0.10 11.33
N ARG A 132 -11.97 -1.00 11.00
CA ARG A 132 -12.21 -2.12 11.93
C ARG A 132 -10.90 -2.73 12.44
N ALA A 133 -9.92 -2.89 11.56
CA ALA A 133 -8.61 -3.41 11.94
C ALA A 133 -7.86 -2.49 12.91
N ARG A 134 -7.95 -1.17 12.73
CA ARG A 134 -7.39 -0.19 13.67
C ARG A 134 -8.11 -0.22 15.02
N GLU A 135 -9.44 -0.31 15.01
CA GLU A 135 -10.28 -0.41 16.20
C GLU A 135 -9.92 -1.68 17.02
N ASN A 136 -9.72 -2.82 16.34
CA ASN A 136 -9.33 -4.08 16.98
C ASN A 136 -7.86 -4.12 17.44
N ALA A 137 -7.00 -3.25 16.90
CA ALA A 137 -5.59 -3.16 17.27
C ALA A 137 -5.32 -2.21 18.45
N LEU A 138 -6.31 -1.39 18.83
CA LEU A 138 -6.29 -0.68 20.10
C LEU A 138 -6.45 -1.73 21.21
N PRO A 139 -5.60 -1.71 22.26
CA PRO A 139 -5.76 -2.65 23.37
C PRO A 139 -7.16 -2.51 23.94
N ASP A 140 -7.72 -3.64 24.36
CA ASP A 140 -8.99 -3.77 25.05
C ASP A 140 -9.27 -2.56 25.95
N ARG A 141 -10.53 -2.09 26.00
CA ARG A 141 -10.99 -1.17 27.05
C ARG A 141 -10.42 -1.68 28.39
N PRO A 142 -9.94 -0.81 29.30
CA PRO A 142 -9.29 -1.26 30.51
C PRO A 142 -10.23 -2.21 31.27
N THR A 143 -9.93 -3.50 31.21
CA THR A 143 -10.28 -4.43 32.27
C THR A 143 -9.50 -3.97 33.50
N GLU A 144 -10.20 -3.88 34.63
CA GLU A 144 -9.65 -3.41 35.90
C GLU A 144 -8.27 -4.03 36.18
N PRO A 145 -7.32 -3.27 36.77
CA PRO A 145 -5.94 -3.71 36.84
C PRO A 145 -5.79 -4.86 37.85
N GLU A 146 -5.63 -6.09 37.37
CA GLU A 146 -4.94 -7.12 38.14
C GLU A 146 -3.43 -6.84 38.08
N PHE A 147 -2.87 -6.53 39.26
CA PHE A 147 -1.44 -6.39 39.47
C PHE A 147 -0.73 -7.73 39.25
N SER A 148 0.14 -7.83 38.24
CA SER A 148 1.36 -8.63 38.35
C SER A 148 2.41 -8.24 37.30
N THR A 149 3.63 -8.25 37.79
CA THR A 149 4.89 -7.79 37.23
C THR A 149 5.40 -8.58 36.03
N LEU A 150 6.19 -7.84 35.25
CA LEU A 150 7.29 -8.26 34.37
C LEU A 150 6.96 -8.76 32.97
N ASP A 151 7.79 -8.21 32.08
CA ASP A 151 8.09 -8.57 30.70
C ASP A 151 7.08 -8.17 29.62
N ARG A 152 7.42 -7.12 28.86
CA ARG A 152 6.96 -6.96 27.48
C ARG A 152 8.10 -6.45 26.62
N GLY A 153 8.83 -7.42 26.09
CA GLY A 153 9.66 -7.29 24.92
C GLY A 153 8.92 -6.68 23.71
N ALA A 154 9.75 -6.24 22.78
CA ALA A 154 9.45 -5.57 21.52
C ALA A 154 8.15 -6.00 20.84
N PHE A 155 7.23 -5.05 20.64
CA PHE A 155 6.08 -5.27 19.76
C PHE A 155 6.44 -4.94 18.31
N ASN A 156 6.97 -5.95 17.65
CA ASN A 156 7.17 -6.01 16.21
C ASN A 156 5.77 -6.07 15.54
N ARG A 157 5.36 -5.01 14.84
CA ARG A 157 4.13 -5.02 14.04
C ARG A 157 4.49 -5.01 12.56
N SER A 158 4.52 -6.20 12.00
CA SER A 158 4.66 -6.45 10.57
C SER A 158 3.43 -5.93 9.83
N VAL A 159 3.47 -4.67 9.43
CA VAL A 159 2.65 -4.19 8.31
C VAL A 159 3.24 -4.86 7.07
N GLN A 160 2.46 -5.68 6.35
CA GLN A 160 2.87 -6.28 5.08
C GLN A 160 2.52 -5.32 3.94
N HIS A 161 3.45 -5.09 3.03
CA HIS A 161 3.54 -3.84 2.31
C HIS A 161 2.95 -3.78 0.91
N LEU A 162 2.56 -2.55 0.60
CA LEU A 162 2.76 -1.78 -0.63
C LEU A 162 3.21 -2.52 -1.89
N LEU A 163 2.37 -2.51 -2.93
CA LEU A 163 2.77 -2.77 -4.32
C LEU A 163 2.58 -1.52 -5.20
N ILE A 164 3.56 -1.19 -6.03
CA ILE A 164 3.57 -0.02 -6.94
C ILE A 164 3.34 -0.50 -8.38
N LEU A 165 2.80 0.39 -9.21
CA LEU A 165 2.29 0.14 -10.55
C LEU A 165 3.17 0.88 -11.57
N ASP A 166 3.81 0.14 -12.46
CA ASP A 166 4.08 0.61 -13.82
C ASP A 166 2.77 0.58 -14.62
N LEU A 167 2.47 1.67 -15.33
CA LEU A 167 1.34 1.74 -16.27
C LEU A 167 1.68 1.10 -17.62
#